data_AF-A0A7C4RH92-F1
#
_entry.id   AF-A0A7C4RH92-F1
#
_cell.length_a   1.000
_cell.length_b   1.000
_cell.length_c   1.000
_cell.angle_alpha   90.00
_cell.angle_beta   90.00
_cell.angle_gamma   90.00
#
_symmetry.space_group_name_H-M   'P 1'
#
loop_
_entity.id
_entity.type
_entity.pdbx_description
1 polymer ?
#
loop_
_entity_poly.entity_id
_entity_poly.type
_entity_poly.pdbx_seq_one_letter_code
_entity_poly.pdbx_strand_id
1 'polypeptide(L)'
;MRQELKRGGIRLKKSYAIAIDGGTTNTRVRLINLSDLSIVSAAREAIGAKDTTKVGRERLEEAISYAISKVLKDSDVSQSQVLCVVISGMITSEAGLLEVPHVKAPAGLKEISQGVLKRLFPKIWPEPILFIPGVKTLSEDPLLQDIMRGEECETLGIIKLMEVKGPTLLILPGSHTKFVFVDEENRIEGSLTTIAGELANALVDSTLIGKSLKTINLSQIDEEFLLKGFQTARQWGITRSFFLIRLLDLMSETTPDQRKSFMWGAIVGTDLLALERDPRFLRLTEKEEGKVRIFIGGGDPLRTIFGKILESWSKSHMACSKVLVVPPDVAEKASAVGAISVALSLGID
;
A
#
# COMPACT_ATOMS: atom_id res chain seq x y z
N MET A 1 45.31 26.93 6.55
CA MET A 1 44.90 28.24 7.09
C MET A 1 43.77 28.81 6.22
N ARG A 2 42.55 28.32 6.41
CA ARG A 2 41.33 28.87 5.79
C ARG A 2 40.51 29.47 6.92
N GLN A 3 40.19 30.75 6.79
CA GLN A 3 39.49 31.56 7.77
C GLN A 3 38.13 30.94 8.11
N GLU A 4 37.98 30.53 9.37
CA GLU A 4 36.70 30.44 10.04
C GLU A 4 36.17 31.85 10.28
N LEU A 5 35.09 32.22 9.60
CA LEU A 5 34.21 33.30 10.02
C LEU A 5 32.92 32.67 10.52
N LYS A 6 32.88 32.41 11.83
CA LYS A 6 31.64 32.14 12.57
C LYS A 6 30.88 33.45 12.74
N ARG A 7 29.64 33.51 12.24
CA ARG A 7 28.60 34.43 12.73
C ARG A 7 27.27 33.68 12.83
N GLY A 8 26.84 33.50 14.08
CA GLY A 8 25.47 33.33 14.57
C GLY A 8 24.43 32.72 13.64
N GLY A 9 24.27 31.41 13.72
CA GLY A 9 23.12 30.69 13.23
C GLY A 9 23.35 29.21 13.51
N ILE A 10 22.67 28.65 14.51
CA ILE A 10 22.54 27.20 14.59
C ILE A 10 21.79 26.83 13.31
N ARG A 11 22.50 26.36 12.28
CA ARG A 11 21.86 25.73 11.13
C ARG A 11 21.28 24.45 11.71
N LEU A 12 20.02 24.52 12.13
CA LEU A 12 19.28 23.36 12.62
C LEU A 12 19.46 22.28 11.56
N LYS A 13 20.09 21.17 11.95
CA LYS A 13 20.26 20.03 11.05
C LYS A 13 18.86 19.62 10.62
N LYS A 14 18.59 19.69 9.31
CA LYS A 14 17.35 19.17 8.73
C LYS A 14 17.32 17.67 9.03
N SER A 15 16.52 17.28 10.01
CA SER A 15 16.53 15.93 10.61
C SER A 15 15.21 15.20 10.37
N TYR A 16 14.21 15.87 9.83
CA TYR A 16 12.89 15.30 9.62
C TYR A 16 12.44 15.42 8.17
N ALA A 17 11.54 14.55 7.74
CA ALA A 17 10.78 14.72 6.50
C ALA A 17 9.30 14.49 6.78
N ILE A 18 8.44 15.17 6.03
CA ILE A 18 7.00 14.96 6.09
C ILE A 18 6.60 14.11 4.89
N ALA A 19 5.96 12.97 5.15
CA ALA A 19 5.36 12.14 4.12
C ALA A 19 3.83 12.21 4.19
N ILE A 20 3.24 12.55 3.06
CA ILE A 20 1.79 12.64 2.87
C ILE A 20 1.38 11.51 1.93
N ASP A 21 0.54 10.62 2.46
CA ASP A 21 0.01 9.44 1.80
C ASP A 21 -1.50 9.65 1.65
N GLY A 22 -1.90 10.11 0.47
CA GLY A 22 -3.29 10.45 0.17
C GLY A 22 -3.95 9.41 -0.71
N GLY A 23 -4.81 8.60 -0.13
CA GLY A 23 -5.63 7.64 -0.85
C GLY A 23 -6.87 8.29 -1.49
N THR A 24 -7.75 7.45 -2.02
CA THR A 24 -8.99 7.89 -2.67
C THR A 24 -9.92 8.63 -1.72
N THR A 25 -9.92 8.28 -0.42
CA THR A 25 -10.92 8.73 0.57
C THR A 25 -10.34 9.29 1.86
N ASN A 26 -9.03 9.15 2.05
CA ASN A 26 -8.35 9.48 3.30
C ASN A 26 -6.94 9.98 2.98
N THR A 27 -6.43 10.89 3.81
CA THR A 27 -5.06 11.39 3.73
C THR A 27 -4.38 11.19 5.07
N ARG A 28 -3.16 10.66 5.05
CA ARG A 28 -2.33 10.45 6.23
C ARG A 28 -1.07 11.30 6.09
N VAL A 29 -0.72 12.00 7.16
CA VAL A 29 0.51 12.79 7.25
C VAL A 29 1.37 12.19 8.34
N ARG A 30 2.64 11.92 8.04
CA ARG A 30 3.60 11.38 9.00
C ARG A 30 4.86 12.25 9.00
N LEU A 31 5.31 12.62 10.19
CA LEU A 31 6.61 13.22 10.41
C LEU A 31 7.61 12.10 10.72
N ILE A 32 8.62 11.95 9.86
CA ILE A 32 9.63 10.89 9.94
C ILE A 32 10.96 11.47 10.39
N ASN A 33 11.61 10.85 11.38
CA ASN A 33 12.99 11.14 11.74
C ASN A 33 13.93 10.47 10.73
N LEU A 34 14.80 11.24 10.08
CA LEU A 34 15.70 10.75 9.04
C LEU A 34 16.87 9.92 9.58
N SER A 35 17.20 10.00 10.88
CA SER A 35 18.30 9.20 11.44
C SER A 35 17.95 7.73 11.62
N ASP A 36 16.70 7.42 11.97
CA ASP A 36 16.24 6.07 12.32
C ASP A 36 14.96 5.64 11.59
N LEU A 37 14.40 6.51 10.74
CA LEU A 37 13.17 6.30 9.98
C LEU A 37 11.94 6.04 10.87
N SER A 38 11.95 6.48 12.13
CA SER A 38 10.81 6.38 13.04
C SER A 38 9.72 7.40 12.71
N ILE A 39 8.46 7.05 12.97
CA ILE A 39 7.34 8.00 12.96
C ILE A 39 7.37 8.76 14.28
N VAL A 40 7.61 10.07 14.22
CA VAL A 40 7.65 10.97 15.39
C VAL A 40 6.24 11.44 15.75
N SER A 41 5.43 11.73 14.72
CA SER A 41 4.04 12.12 14.86
C SER A 41 3.27 11.79 13.59
N ALA A 42 1.97 11.55 13.73
CA ALA A 42 1.09 11.22 12.62
C ALA A 42 -0.29 11.86 12.80
N ALA A 43 -0.88 12.28 11.69
CA ALA A 43 -2.24 12.79 11.61
C ALA A 43 -2.97 12.13 10.44
N ARG A 44 -4.30 12.09 10.52
CA ARG A 44 -5.17 11.52 9.49
C ARG A 44 -6.41 12.38 9.31
N GLU A 45 -6.74 12.64 8.06
CA GLU A 45 -7.94 13.35 7.64
C GLU A 45 -8.81 12.44 6.77
N ALA A 46 -10.12 12.49 7.00
CA ALA A 46 -11.12 11.71 6.25
C ALA A 46 -11.49 12.39 4.92
N ILE A 47 -10.46 12.75 4.15
CA ILE A 47 -10.56 13.39 2.83
C ILE A 47 -9.45 12.84 1.92
N GLY A 48 -9.77 12.54 0.66
CA GLY A 48 -8.82 12.06 -0.32
C GLY A 48 -9.11 12.57 -1.73
N ALA A 49 -8.51 11.94 -2.72
CA ALA A 49 -8.60 12.38 -4.12
C ALA A 49 -10.05 12.49 -4.63
N LYS A 50 -10.93 11.54 -4.29
CA LYS A 50 -12.32 11.57 -4.80
C LYS A 50 -13.13 12.77 -4.31
N ASP A 51 -12.69 13.39 -3.22
CA ASP A 51 -13.47 14.44 -2.57
C ASP A 51 -13.24 15.79 -3.25
N THR A 52 -12.17 15.94 -4.04
CA THR A 52 -11.88 17.18 -4.81
C THR A 52 -13.01 17.53 -5.78
N THR A 53 -13.69 16.54 -6.36
CA THR A 53 -14.82 16.76 -7.28
C THR A 53 -16.10 17.16 -6.55
N LYS A 54 -16.18 16.92 -5.23
CA LYS A 54 -17.37 17.21 -4.41
C LYS A 54 -17.23 18.50 -3.62
N VAL A 55 -16.08 18.71 -2.97
CA VAL A 55 -15.82 19.82 -2.04
C VAL A 55 -14.71 20.75 -2.51
N GLY A 56 -14.13 20.50 -3.69
CA GLY A 56 -13.06 21.31 -4.28
C GLY A 56 -11.65 20.93 -3.82
N ARG A 57 -10.65 21.25 -4.63
CA ARG A 57 -9.23 21.03 -4.31
C ARG A 57 -8.76 21.82 -3.09
N GLU A 58 -9.31 23.03 -2.88
CA GLU A 58 -8.94 23.89 -1.75
C GLU A 58 -9.19 23.20 -0.40
N ARG A 59 -10.26 22.42 -0.28
CA ARG A 59 -10.56 21.71 0.97
C ARG A 59 -9.54 20.61 1.26
N LEU A 60 -9.02 19.96 0.23
CA LEU A 60 -7.92 18.99 0.36
C LEU A 60 -6.63 19.69 0.78
N GLU A 61 -6.33 20.87 0.21
CA GLU A 61 -5.17 21.69 0.63
C GLU A 61 -5.25 22.11 2.10
N GLU A 62 -6.40 22.61 2.53
CA GLU A 62 -6.66 22.98 3.92
C GLU A 62 -6.48 21.81 4.88
N ALA A 63 -7.02 20.64 4.55
CA ALA A 63 -6.91 19.45 5.38
C ALA A 63 -5.46 18.96 5.50
N ILE A 64 -4.71 18.97 4.40
CA ILE A 64 -3.27 18.64 4.40
C ILE A 64 -2.51 19.65 5.26
N SER A 65 -2.75 20.96 5.06
CA SER A 65 -2.10 22.03 5.83
C SER A 65 -2.36 21.92 7.33
N TYR A 66 -3.61 21.64 7.71
CA TYR A 66 -4.01 21.38 9.09
C TYR A 66 -3.28 20.15 9.67
N ALA A 67 -3.26 19.04 8.93
CA ALA A 67 -2.59 17.82 9.38
C ALA A 67 -1.08 18.00 9.54
N ILE A 68 -0.42 18.74 8.64
CA ILE A 68 1.00 19.14 8.79
C ILE A 68 1.20 19.96 10.06
N SER A 69 0.36 20.97 10.27
CA SER A 69 0.44 21.85 11.44
C SER A 69 0.28 21.07 12.74
N LYS A 70 -0.63 20.09 12.74
CA LYS A 70 -0.85 19.18 13.86
C LYS A 70 0.37 18.31 14.15
N VAL A 71 0.95 17.63 13.15
CA VAL A 71 2.11 16.75 13.41
C VAL A 71 3.34 17.51 13.89
N LEU A 72 3.56 18.73 13.40
CA LEU A 72 4.66 19.59 13.87
C LEU A 72 4.44 20.07 15.30
N LYS A 73 3.22 20.50 15.62
CA LYS A 73 2.86 20.95 16.97
C LYS A 73 2.95 19.82 17.99
N ASP A 74 2.41 18.64 17.67
CA ASP A 74 2.37 17.48 18.56
C ASP A 74 3.76 16.89 18.84
N SER A 75 4.76 17.23 18.01
CA SER A 75 6.15 16.75 18.13
C SER A 75 7.16 17.83 18.57
N ASP A 76 6.72 19.07 18.78
CA ASP A 76 7.59 20.23 19.03
C ASP A 76 8.71 20.41 17.97
N VAL A 77 8.40 20.03 16.72
CA VAL A 77 9.33 20.17 15.59
C VAL A 77 9.02 21.44 14.83
N SER A 78 10.04 22.29 14.67
CA SER A 78 9.93 23.51 13.86
C SER A 78 10.04 23.20 12.37
N GLN A 79 9.39 24.03 11.56
CA GLN A 79 9.41 23.89 10.10
C GLN A 79 10.83 23.88 9.51
N SER A 80 11.76 24.63 10.10
CA SER A 80 13.16 24.73 9.63
C SER A 80 13.97 23.44 9.84
N GLN A 81 13.48 22.50 10.64
CA GLN A 81 14.09 21.18 10.84
C GLN A 81 13.59 20.15 9.82
N VAL A 82 12.59 20.49 9.01
CA VAL A 82 12.05 19.62 7.96
C VAL A 82 12.87 19.77 6.68
N LEU A 83 13.46 18.68 6.21
CA LEU A 83 14.23 18.60 4.98
C LEU A 83 13.36 18.81 3.76
N CYS A 84 12.27 18.03 3.67
CA CYS A 84 11.36 18.02 2.54
C CYS A 84 9.95 17.56 2.95
N VAL A 85 8.99 17.88 2.07
CA VAL A 85 7.63 17.34 2.10
C VAL A 85 7.42 16.52 0.83
N VAL A 86 6.99 15.28 1.00
CA VAL A 86 6.69 14.35 -0.10
C VAL A 86 5.20 14.00 -0.12
N ILE A 87 4.61 13.94 -1.30
CA ILE A 87 3.23 13.54 -1.54
C ILE A 87 3.22 12.30 -2.44
N SER A 88 2.48 11.27 -2.04
CA SER A 88 2.26 10.03 -2.80
C SER A 88 0.80 9.57 -2.70
N GLY A 89 0.44 8.55 -3.48
CA GLY A 89 -0.91 7.99 -3.50
C GLY A 89 -1.85 8.71 -4.48
N MET A 90 -3.13 8.36 -4.44
CA MET A 90 -4.17 8.88 -5.33
C MET A 90 -4.32 10.41 -5.35
N ILE A 91 -3.83 11.14 -4.34
CA ILE A 91 -3.78 12.61 -4.42
C ILE A 91 -2.79 13.13 -5.48
N THR A 92 -1.98 12.25 -6.10
CA THR A 92 -1.18 12.55 -7.29
C THR A 92 -1.83 12.11 -8.62
N SER A 93 -3.11 11.68 -8.59
CA SER A 93 -3.90 11.36 -9.78
C SER A 93 -4.58 12.61 -10.38
N GLU A 94 -5.27 12.45 -11.51
CA GLU A 94 -6.10 13.50 -12.13
C GLU A 94 -7.16 14.07 -11.17
N ALA A 95 -7.80 13.19 -10.40
CA ALA A 95 -8.76 13.56 -9.36
C ALA A 95 -8.08 14.14 -8.11
N GLY A 96 -6.75 14.14 -8.04
CA GLY A 96 -6.00 14.60 -6.87
C GLY A 96 -5.72 16.10 -6.86
N LEU A 97 -4.65 16.44 -6.14
CA LEU A 97 -4.10 17.78 -6.03
C LEU A 97 -3.29 18.17 -7.27
N LEU A 98 -2.47 17.24 -7.78
CA LEU A 98 -1.63 17.42 -8.96
C LEU A 98 -1.48 16.07 -9.67
N GLU A 99 -1.84 16.01 -10.95
CA GLU A 99 -1.60 14.82 -11.75
C GLU A 99 -0.10 14.63 -12.02
N VAL A 100 0.42 13.47 -11.62
CA VAL A 100 1.79 13.04 -11.90
C VAL A 100 1.76 11.84 -12.83
N PRO A 101 2.35 11.91 -14.04
CA PRO A 101 2.42 10.79 -14.97
C PRO A 101 3.09 9.56 -14.33
N HIS A 102 2.57 8.36 -14.63
CA HIS A 102 3.18 7.12 -14.17
C HIS A 102 4.53 6.87 -14.84
N VAL A 103 5.50 6.34 -14.09
CA VAL A 103 6.75 5.79 -14.61
C VAL A 103 6.52 4.37 -15.12
N LYS A 104 7.22 3.98 -16.18
CA LYS A 104 7.10 2.63 -16.76
C LYS A 104 7.93 1.64 -15.96
N ALA A 105 7.38 0.46 -15.66
CA ALA A 105 8.15 -0.67 -15.16
C ALA A 105 9.10 -1.23 -16.25
N PRO A 106 10.27 -1.82 -15.90
CA PRO A 106 10.80 -1.97 -14.53
C PRO A 106 11.18 -0.64 -13.87
N ALA A 107 10.81 -0.43 -12.61
CA ALA A 107 11.06 0.84 -11.92
C ALA A 107 11.46 0.66 -10.45
N GLY A 108 12.67 1.12 -10.08
CA GLY A 108 13.13 1.21 -8.69
C GLY A 108 13.28 2.67 -8.24
N LEU A 109 14.07 2.90 -7.19
CA LEU A 109 14.31 4.25 -6.65
C LEU A 109 14.78 5.24 -7.72
N LYS A 110 15.65 4.80 -8.63
CA LYS A 110 16.23 5.63 -9.69
C LYS A 110 15.20 6.05 -10.73
N GLU A 111 14.42 5.10 -11.24
CA GLU A 111 13.43 5.38 -12.29
C GLU A 111 12.26 6.21 -11.74
N ILE A 112 11.81 5.90 -10.51
CA ILE A 112 10.70 6.62 -9.86
C ILE A 112 11.12 8.06 -9.54
N SER A 113 12.35 8.29 -9.06
CA SER A 113 12.80 9.64 -8.73
C SER A 113 12.91 10.56 -9.94
N GLN A 114 13.28 10.03 -11.12
CA GLN A 114 13.28 10.80 -12.36
C GLN A 114 11.89 11.30 -12.78
N GLY A 115 10.81 10.64 -12.34
CA GLY A 115 9.44 11.06 -12.59
C GLY A 115 8.85 12.00 -11.53
N VAL A 116 9.60 12.36 -10.49
CA VAL A 116 9.10 13.24 -9.41
C VAL A 116 8.88 14.66 -9.92
N LEU A 117 7.70 15.21 -9.64
CA LEU A 117 7.41 16.62 -9.91
C LEU A 117 7.64 17.47 -8.66
N LYS A 118 8.35 18.59 -8.83
CA LYS A 118 8.53 19.63 -7.81
C LYS A 118 7.51 20.75 -8.06
N ARG A 119 6.61 21.03 -7.12
CA ARG A 119 5.60 22.10 -7.25
C ARG A 119 5.37 22.84 -5.93
N LEU A 120 5.19 24.15 -6.02
CA LEU A 120 4.91 24.99 -4.87
C LEU A 120 3.39 25.08 -4.62
N PHE A 121 2.97 24.76 -3.40
CA PHE A 121 1.59 24.91 -2.92
C PHE A 121 1.62 25.71 -1.61
N PRO A 122 1.67 27.06 -1.64
CA PRO A 122 1.92 27.87 -0.45
C PRO A 122 0.88 27.72 0.67
N LYS A 123 -0.35 27.31 0.33
CA LYS A 123 -1.41 27.01 1.31
C LYS A 123 -1.10 25.74 2.14
N ILE A 124 -0.30 24.83 1.60
CA ILE A 124 0.11 23.57 2.24
C ILE A 124 1.49 23.70 2.88
N TRP A 125 2.48 24.16 2.11
CA TRP A 125 3.87 24.25 2.55
C TRP A 125 4.59 25.40 1.81
N PRO A 126 5.46 26.16 2.49
CA PRO A 126 6.10 27.34 1.88
C PRO A 126 7.27 27.01 0.93
N GLU A 127 7.77 25.77 0.92
CA GLU A 127 8.79 25.30 -0.03
C GLU A 127 8.17 24.35 -1.09
N PRO A 128 8.84 24.10 -2.24
CA PRO A 128 8.35 23.14 -3.21
C PRO A 128 8.15 21.73 -2.61
N ILE A 129 6.97 21.17 -2.85
CA ILE A 129 6.59 19.81 -2.45
C ILE A 129 6.99 18.83 -3.58
N LEU A 130 7.42 17.64 -3.19
CA LEU A 130 7.81 16.55 -4.08
C LEU A 130 6.64 15.60 -4.29
N PHE A 131 6.16 15.48 -5.52
CA PHE A 131 5.05 14.59 -5.87
C PHE A 131 5.59 13.33 -6.53
N ILE A 132 5.38 12.19 -5.87
CA ILE A 132 5.89 10.88 -6.30
C ILE A 132 4.95 10.29 -7.39
N PRO A 133 5.51 9.83 -8.53
CA PRO A 133 4.73 9.18 -9.57
C PRO A 133 4.33 7.76 -9.15
N GLY A 134 3.17 7.30 -9.63
CA GLY A 134 2.86 5.87 -9.62
C GLY A 134 3.66 5.10 -10.68
N VAL A 135 3.51 3.78 -10.70
CA VAL A 135 4.15 2.88 -11.69
C VAL A 135 3.10 2.25 -12.59
N LYS A 136 3.41 2.11 -13.89
CA LYS A 136 2.59 1.36 -14.84
C LYS A 136 3.37 0.20 -15.46
N THR A 137 2.72 -0.96 -15.46
CA THR A 137 3.16 -2.17 -16.15
C THR A 137 2.69 -2.11 -17.60
N LEU A 138 3.61 -2.28 -18.55
CA LEU A 138 3.29 -2.37 -19.97
C LEU A 138 3.57 -3.79 -20.47
N SER A 139 2.71 -4.30 -21.34
CA SER A 139 2.82 -5.61 -21.96
C SER A 139 2.19 -5.55 -23.37
N GLU A 140 2.72 -6.35 -24.28
CA GLU A 140 2.11 -6.57 -25.61
C GLU A 140 0.73 -7.20 -25.48
N ASP A 141 0.55 -8.07 -24.48
CA ASP A 141 -0.78 -8.55 -24.08
C ASP A 141 -1.47 -7.50 -23.20
N PRO A 142 -2.57 -6.87 -23.65
CA PRO A 142 -3.31 -5.89 -22.87
C PRO A 142 -3.84 -6.41 -21.54
N LEU A 143 -4.04 -7.73 -21.41
CA LEU A 143 -4.53 -8.36 -20.17
C LEU A 143 -3.46 -8.44 -19.07
N LEU A 144 -2.19 -8.18 -19.41
CA LEU A 144 -1.08 -8.16 -18.46
C LEU A 144 -0.59 -6.73 -18.15
N GLN A 145 -1.29 -5.71 -18.65
CA GLN A 145 -1.06 -4.32 -18.27
C GLN A 145 -1.66 -4.05 -16.89
N ASP A 146 -1.03 -3.16 -16.12
CA ASP A 146 -1.51 -2.80 -14.79
C ASP A 146 -0.95 -1.45 -14.34
N ILE A 147 -1.54 -0.85 -13.29
CA ILE A 147 -1.09 0.41 -12.70
C ILE A 147 -1.14 0.35 -11.18
N MET A 148 -0.26 1.10 -10.52
CA MET A 148 -0.31 1.37 -9.08
C MET A 148 0.04 2.83 -8.78
N ARG A 149 -0.46 3.33 -7.65
CA ARG A 149 -0.20 4.70 -7.21
C ARG A 149 -0.34 4.79 -5.69
N GLY A 150 0.80 4.87 -5.02
CA GLY A 150 0.97 4.77 -3.58
C GLY A 150 1.67 3.47 -3.19
N GLU A 151 1.29 2.34 -3.82
CA GLU A 151 1.85 1.03 -3.51
C GLU A 151 3.31 0.87 -3.95
N GLU A 152 3.79 1.68 -4.91
CA GLU A 152 5.21 1.76 -5.25
C GLU A 152 6.06 2.27 -4.06
N CYS A 153 5.54 3.25 -3.32
CA CYS A 153 6.20 3.76 -2.12
C CYS A 153 6.20 2.71 -1.01
N GLU A 154 5.08 2.01 -0.80
CA GLU A 154 5.03 0.93 0.20
C GLU A 154 6.01 -0.20 -0.15
N THR A 155 6.08 -0.59 -1.42
CA THR A 155 7.03 -1.60 -1.93
C THR A 155 8.47 -1.19 -1.65
N LEU A 156 8.88 0.01 -2.05
CA LEU A 156 10.23 0.52 -1.81
C LEU A 156 10.54 0.65 -0.31
N GLY A 157 9.55 1.02 0.50
CA GLY A 157 9.66 1.09 1.94
C GLY A 157 9.92 -0.27 2.58
N ILE A 158 9.16 -1.30 2.20
CA ILE A 158 9.36 -2.68 2.67
C ILE A 158 10.75 -3.18 2.26
N ILE A 159 11.15 -2.95 1.00
CA ILE A 159 12.49 -3.31 0.51
C ILE A 159 13.59 -2.68 1.38
N LYS A 160 13.44 -1.39 1.70
CA LYS A 160 14.39 -0.64 2.54
C LYS A 160 14.43 -1.14 3.98
N LEU A 161 13.26 -1.30 4.61
CA LEU A 161 13.11 -1.56 6.05
C LEU A 161 13.39 -3.02 6.43
N MET A 162 13.12 -3.95 5.53
CA MET A 162 13.34 -5.39 5.75
C MET A 162 14.56 -5.92 4.98
N GLU A 163 15.33 -5.04 4.35
CA GLU A 163 16.51 -5.36 3.54
C GLU A 163 16.22 -6.44 2.48
N VAL A 164 15.04 -6.36 1.86
CA VAL A 164 14.59 -7.35 0.89
C VAL A 164 15.54 -7.35 -0.31
N LYS A 165 15.84 -8.56 -0.80
CA LYS A 165 16.58 -8.80 -2.03
C LYS A 165 15.66 -9.49 -3.00
N GLY A 166 15.56 -8.99 -4.22
CA GLY A 166 14.90 -9.71 -5.29
C GLY A 166 15.70 -10.94 -5.77
N PRO A 167 15.10 -11.74 -6.67
CA PRO A 167 13.72 -11.60 -7.11
C PRO A 167 12.74 -12.05 -6.01
N THR A 168 11.59 -11.38 -5.91
CA THR A 168 10.61 -11.65 -4.85
C THR A 168 9.21 -11.20 -5.26
N LEU A 169 8.19 -11.69 -4.55
CA LEU A 169 6.82 -11.19 -4.62
C LEU A 169 6.48 -10.39 -3.36
N LEU A 170 5.93 -9.19 -3.53
CA LEU A 170 5.23 -8.48 -2.47
C LEU A 170 3.72 -8.55 -2.73
N ILE A 171 2.93 -8.74 -1.68
CA ILE A 171 1.48 -8.71 -1.74
C ILE A 171 1.03 -7.60 -0.80
N LEU A 172 0.32 -6.62 -1.34
CA LEU A 172 -0.15 -5.44 -0.63
C LEU A 172 -1.69 -5.43 -0.66
N PRO A 173 -2.36 -6.07 0.31
CA PRO A 173 -3.81 -6.11 0.36
C PRO A 173 -4.42 -4.75 0.68
N GLY A 174 -5.54 -4.44 0.04
CA GLY A 174 -6.26 -3.20 0.24
C GLY A 174 -7.62 -3.20 -0.46
N SER A 175 -8.15 -2.02 -0.77
CA SER A 175 -9.31 -1.90 -1.68
C SER A 175 -9.00 -2.59 -3.00
N HIS A 176 -7.79 -2.36 -3.51
CA HIS A 176 -7.18 -3.11 -4.58
C HIS A 176 -5.97 -3.84 -4.00
N THR A 177 -5.93 -5.16 -4.13
CA THR A 177 -4.75 -5.93 -3.75
C THR A 177 -3.74 -5.83 -4.88
N LYS A 178 -2.51 -5.45 -4.55
CA LYS A 178 -1.39 -5.46 -5.49
C LYS A 178 -0.50 -6.66 -5.25
N PHE A 179 -0.31 -7.48 -6.26
CA PHE A 179 0.78 -8.45 -6.36
C PHE A 179 1.91 -7.77 -7.13
N VAL A 180 3.02 -7.47 -6.44
CA VAL A 180 4.12 -6.67 -6.98
C VAL A 180 5.34 -7.56 -7.18
N PHE A 181 5.72 -7.76 -8.44
CA PHE A 181 6.90 -8.54 -8.81
C PHE A 181 8.13 -7.65 -8.76
N VAL A 182 9.14 -8.07 -8.01
CA VAL A 182 10.40 -7.34 -7.82
C VAL A 182 11.54 -8.15 -8.40
N ASP A 183 12.35 -7.51 -9.25
CA ASP A 183 13.51 -8.13 -9.92
C ASP A 183 14.78 -8.13 -9.04
N GLU A 184 15.88 -8.70 -9.55
CA GLU A 184 17.17 -8.79 -8.85
C GLU A 184 17.75 -7.42 -8.45
N GLU A 185 17.41 -6.37 -9.19
CA GLU A 185 17.87 -5.00 -8.96
C GLU A 185 16.95 -4.24 -7.97
N ASN A 186 16.01 -4.95 -7.32
CA ASN A 186 15.00 -4.38 -6.44
C ASN A 186 14.11 -3.33 -7.14
N ARG A 187 13.85 -3.52 -8.43
CA ARG A 187 12.88 -2.71 -9.20
C ARG A 187 11.57 -3.45 -9.30
N ILE A 188 10.47 -2.70 -9.35
CA ILE A 188 9.15 -3.22 -9.66
C ILE A 188 9.15 -3.63 -11.12
N GLU A 189 9.24 -4.92 -11.43
CA GLU A 189 9.15 -5.48 -12.79
C GLU A 189 7.74 -5.30 -13.36
N GLY A 190 6.74 -5.38 -12.49
CA GLY A 190 5.35 -5.12 -12.81
C GLY A 190 4.43 -5.53 -11.68
N SER A 191 3.13 -5.38 -11.90
CA SER A 191 2.11 -5.77 -10.95
C SER A 191 0.92 -6.49 -11.57
N LEU A 192 0.20 -7.19 -10.71
CA LEU A 192 -1.13 -7.72 -10.95
C LEU A 192 -2.06 -7.13 -9.88
N THR A 193 -3.18 -6.57 -10.30
CA THR A 193 -4.17 -5.98 -9.41
C THR A 193 -5.44 -6.81 -9.37
N THR A 194 -5.95 -7.06 -8.17
CA THR A 194 -7.30 -7.57 -7.94
C THR A 194 -8.08 -6.60 -7.05
N ILE A 195 -9.40 -6.74 -6.99
CA ILE A 195 -10.30 -5.77 -6.32
C ILE A 195 -10.83 -6.30 -4.98
N ALA A 196 -10.02 -7.03 -4.21
CA ALA A 196 -10.46 -7.75 -3.01
C ALA A 196 -11.31 -6.92 -2.04
N GLY A 197 -10.79 -5.77 -1.59
CA GLY A 197 -11.48 -4.91 -0.64
C GLY A 197 -12.67 -4.18 -1.24
N GLU A 198 -12.57 -3.75 -2.51
CA GLU A 198 -13.71 -3.14 -3.22
C GLU A 198 -14.86 -4.14 -3.40
N LEU A 199 -14.55 -5.38 -3.78
CA LEU A 199 -15.52 -6.46 -3.91
C LEU A 199 -16.18 -6.81 -2.57
N ALA A 200 -15.40 -6.88 -1.49
CA ALA A 200 -15.93 -7.10 -0.15
C ALA A 200 -16.91 -5.98 0.26
N ASN A 201 -16.55 -4.71 0.02
CA ASN A 201 -17.43 -3.57 0.30
C ASN A 201 -18.72 -3.65 -0.55
N ALA A 202 -18.60 -3.91 -1.86
CA ALA A 202 -19.77 -4.05 -2.73
C ALA A 202 -20.69 -5.20 -2.29
N LEU A 203 -20.12 -6.34 -1.86
CA LEU A 203 -20.87 -7.46 -1.35
C LEU A 203 -21.66 -7.10 -0.09
N VAL A 204 -21.03 -6.41 0.85
CA VAL A 204 -21.64 -6.01 2.12
C VAL A 204 -22.69 -4.91 1.92
N ASP A 205 -22.36 -3.88 1.14
CA ASP A 205 -23.17 -2.65 1.09
C ASP A 205 -24.24 -2.70 -0.01
N SER A 206 -24.03 -3.47 -1.08
CA SER A 206 -24.84 -3.41 -2.30
C SER A 206 -25.55 -4.73 -2.64
N THR A 207 -25.52 -5.74 -1.76
CA THR A 207 -26.21 -7.01 -2.00
C THR A 207 -27.01 -7.49 -0.79
N LEU A 208 -27.95 -8.41 -1.01
CA LEU A 208 -28.71 -9.04 0.08
C LEU A 208 -27.83 -9.90 1.01
N ILE A 209 -26.66 -10.35 0.55
CA ILE A 209 -25.70 -11.14 1.36
C ILE A 209 -25.14 -10.29 2.49
N GLY A 210 -25.07 -8.97 2.31
CA GLY A 210 -24.68 -8.01 3.34
C GLY A 210 -25.46 -8.17 4.66
N LYS A 211 -26.73 -8.57 4.61
CA LYS A 211 -27.54 -8.83 5.82
C LYS A 211 -26.97 -9.96 6.69
N SER A 212 -26.36 -10.97 6.07
CA SER A 212 -25.72 -12.09 6.75
C SER A 212 -24.35 -11.71 7.34
N LEU A 213 -23.70 -10.69 6.80
CA LEU A 213 -22.37 -10.21 7.23
C LEU A 213 -22.46 -9.05 8.24
N LYS A 214 -23.53 -8.24 8.16
CA LYS A 214 -23.80 -7.00 8.92
C LYS A 214 -22.84 -5.85 8.61
N THR A 215 -21.55 -6.11 8.55
CA THR A 215 -20.47 -5.15 8.27
C THR A 215 -19.28 -5.88 7.65
N ILE A 216 -18.40 -5.15 6.97
CA ILE A 216 -17.11 -5.69 6.50
C ILE A 216 -16.10 -5.88 7.65
N ASN A 217 -16.26 -5.15 8.76
CA ASN A 217 -15.31 -5.16 9.87
C ASN A 217 -15.26 -6.54 10.53
N LEU A 218 -14.06 -7.12 10.61
CA LEU A 218 -13.81 -8.42 11.22
C LEU A 218 -13.16 -8.23 12.59
N SER A 219 -13.83 -8.66 13.67
CA SER A 219 -13.28 -8.57 15.04
C SER A 219 -12.30 -9.71 15.32
N GLN A 220 -12.68 -10.94 14.95
CA GLN A 220 -11.84 -12.12 15.10
C GLN A 220 -11.80 -12.90 13.79
N ILE A 221 -10.59 -13.33 13.41
CA ILE A 221 -10.40 -14.25 12.29
C ILE A 221 -10.69 -15.66 12.80
N ASP A 222 -11.74 -16.29 12.26
CA ASP A 222 -11.99 -17.72 12.42
C ASP A 222 -11.24 -18.46 11.30
N GLU A 223 -10.14 -19.10 11.65
CA GLU A 223 -9.23 -19.72 10.69
C GLU A 223 -9.86 -20.91 9.96
N GLU A 224 -10.73 -21.67 10.62
CA GLU A 224 -11.43 -22.79 10.01
C GLU A 224 -12.36 -22.29 8.90
N PHE A 225 -13.19 -21.29 9.19
CA PHE A 225 -14.07 -20.70 8.18
C PHE A 225 -13.32 -19.95 7.10
N LEU A 226 -12.19 -19.31 7.44
CA LEU A 226 -11.29 -18.68 6.47
C LEU A 226 -10.80 -19.70 5.43
N LEU A 227 -10.27 -20.84 5.87
CA LEU A 227 -9.78 -21.88 4.98
C LEU A 227 -10.91 -22.58 4.22
N LYS A 228 -12.08 -22.78 4.84
CA LYS A 228 -13.29 -23.27 4.15
C LYS A 228 -13.69 -22.36 3.00
N GLY A 229 -13.71 -21.04 3.22
CA GLY A 229 -14.03 -20.06 2.19
C GLY A 229 -13.04 -20.11 1.03
N PHE A 230 -11.74 -20.15 1.37
CA PHE A 230 -10.64 -20.28 0.43
C PHE A 230 -10.79 -21.51 -0.49
N GLN A 231 -10.99 -22.68 0.11
CA GLN A 231 -11.16 -23.93 -0.64
C GLN A 231 -12.44 -23.91 -1.49
N THR A 232 -13.53 -23.38 -0.94
CA THR A 232 -14.82 -23.31 -1.64
C THR A 232 -14.72 -22.47 -2.91
N ALA A 233 -14.07 -21.30 -2.86
CA ALA A 233 -13.92 -20.45 -4.04
C ALA A 233 -13.08 -21.12 -5.15
N ARG A 234 -12.05 -21.89 -4.78
CA ARG A 234 -11.24 -22.63 -5.75
C ARG A 234 -12.01 -23.79 -6.39
N GLN A 235 -12.89 -24.44 -5.63
CA GLN A 235 -13.67 -25.58 -6.12
C GLN A 235 -14.91 -25.17 -6.92
N TRP A 236 -15.63 -24.13 -6.46
CA TRP A 236 -16.96 -23.79 -6.97
C TRP A 236 -17.09 -22.35 -7.51
N GLY A 237 -16.01 -21.57 -7.45
CA GLY A 237 -16.01 -20.18 -7.86
C GLY A 237 -16.59 -19.21 -6.82
N ILE A 238 -16.28 -17.93 -6.99
CA ILE A 238 -16.59 -16.88 -6.01
C ILE A 238 -18.10 -16.64 -5.85
N THR A 239 -18.87 -16.73 -6.94
CA THR A 239 -20.32 -16.47 -6.92
C THR A 239 -21.07 -17.50 -6.09
N ARG A 240 -20.69 -18.78 -6.18
CA ARG A 240 -21.24 -19.84 -5.33
C ARG A 240 -20.82 -19.64 -3.87
N SER A 241 -19.54 -19.33 -3.62
CA SER A 241 -19.05 -19.04 -2.27
C SER A 241 -19.84 -17.90 -1.61
N PHE A 242 -20.11 -16.83 -2.35
CA PHE A 242 -20.89 -15.71 -1.83
C PHE A 242 -22.33 -16.10 -1.48
N PHE A 243 -22.99 -16.90 -2.32
CA PHE A 243 -24.31 -17.40 -1.97
C PHE A 243 -24.30 -18.32 -0.73
N LEU A 244 -23.23 -19.13 -0.56
CA LEU A 244 -23.09 -19.99 0.61
C LEU A 244 -23.03 -19.22 1.93
N ILE A 245 -22.54 -17.97 1.95
CA ILE A 245 -22.61 -17.11 3.13
C ILE A 245 -24.06 -16.95 3.62
N ARG A 246 -25.02 -16.80 2.70
CA ARG A 246 -26.44 -16.68 3.05
C ARG A 246 -27.02 -18.01 3.56
N LEU A 247 -26.59 -19.14 2.99
CA LEU A 247 -27.02 -20.45 3.48
C LEU A 247 -26.46 -20.75 4.87
N LEU A 248 -25.19 -20.40 5.12
CA LEU A 248 -24.56 -20.52 6.45
C LEU A 248 -25.29 -19.69 7.52
N ASP A 249 -25.90 -18.57 7.14
CA ASP A 249 -26.71 -17.74 8.04
C ASP A 249 -28.12 -18.29 8.29
N LEU A 250 -28.73 -18.92 7.28
CA LEU A 250 -30.11 -19.41 7.36
C LEU A 250 -30.23 -20.85 7.86
N MET A 251 -29.24 -21.68 7.57
CA MET A 251 -29.33 -23.15 7.69
C MET A 251 -28.24 -23.74 8.59
N SER A 252 -27.41 -22.91 9.23
CA SER A 252 -26.32 -23.37 10.08
C SER A 252 -26.11 -22.45 11.28
N GLU A 253 -25.57 -23.00 12.36
CA GLU A 253 -25.19 -22.21 13.55
C GLU A 253 -23.84 -21.55 13.30
N THR A 254 -23.83 -20.43 12.58
CA THR A 254 -22.61 -19.65 12.31
C THR A 254 -22.68 -18.25 12.92
N THR A 255 -21.55 -17.77 13.41
CA THR A 255 -21.42 -16.38 13.86
C THR A 255 -21.17 -15.44 12.67
N PRO A 256 -21.44 -14.13 12.82
CA PRO A 256 -21.05 -13.15 11.80
C PRO A 256 -19.55 -13.17 11.48
N ASP A 257 -18.66 -13.36 12.48
CA ASP A 257 -17.20 -13.40 12.27
C ASP A 257 -16.76 -14.64 11.49
N GLN A 258 -17.39 -15.80 11.72
CA GLN A 258 -17.19 -16.99 10.89
C GLN A 258 -17.56 -16.74 9.44
N ARG A 259 -18.72 -16.13 9.19
CA ARG A 259 -19.17 -15.81 7.83
C ARG A 259 -18.30 -14.78 7.12
N LYS A 260 -17.81 -13.76 7.85
CA LYS A 260 -16.85 -12.78 7.32
C LYS A 260 -15.49 -13.41 7.06
N SER A 261 -15.02 -14.31 7.92
CA SER A 261 -13.79 -15.09 7.69
C SER A 261 -13.94 -15.96 6.43
N PHE A 262 -15.07 -16.65 6.27
CA PHE A 262 -15.39 -17.39 5.05
C PHE A 262 -15.40 -16.50 3.80
N MET A 263 -16.05 -15.34 3.87
CA MET A 263 -16.07 -14.36 2.77
C MET A 263 -14.65 -13.97 2.35
N TRP A 264 -13.81 -13.57 3.30
CA TRP A 264 -12.43 -13.18 3.03
C TRP A 264 -11.61 -14.34 2.48
N GLY A 265 -11.82 -15.55 2.99
CA GLY A 265 -11.24 -16.77 2.45
C GLY A 265 -11.56 -16.94 0.97
N ALA A 266 -12.84 -16.81 0.63
CA ALA A 266 -13.31 -16.95 -0.75
C ALA A 266 -12.73 -15.87 -1.69
N ILE A 267 -12.65 -14.62 -1.23
CA ILE A 267 -12.08 -13.52 -2.01
C ILE A 267 -10.58 -13.77 -2.27
N VAL A 268 -9.80 -14.03 -1.22
CA VAL A 268 -8.35 -14.30 -1.38
C VAL A 268 -8.10 -15.56 -2.20
N GLY A 269 -8.93 -16.59 -2.04
CA GLY A 269 -8.86 -17.80 -2.87
C GLY A 269 -9.05 -17.52 -4.35
N THR A 270 -9.89 -16.54 -4.68
CA THR A 270 -10.10 -16.08 -6.06
C THR A 270 -8.93 -15.23 -6.54
N ASP A 271 -8.40 -14.35 -5.71
CA ASP A 271 -7.21 -13.55 -6.04
C ASP A 271 -5.99 -14.42 -6.35
N LEU A 272 -5.74 -15.48 -5.56
CA LEU A 272 -4.62 -16.37 -5.81
C LEU A 272 -4.77 -17.18 -7.10
N LEU A 273 -5.99 -17.42 -7.59
CA LEU A 273 -6.18 -18.02 -8.92
C LEU A 273 -5.72 -17.10 -10.06
N ALA A 274 -5.73 -15.78 -9.86
CA ALA A 274 -5.16 -14.83 -10.82
C ALA A 274 -3.64 -14.86 -10.75
N LEU A 275 -3.07 -14.83 -9.54
CA LEU A 275 -1.61 -14.91 -9.33
C LEU A 275 -1.01 -16.19 -9.94
N GLU A 276 -1.63 -17.35 -9.69
CA GLU A 276 -1.16 -18.66 -10.19
C GLU A 276 -1.08 -18.75 -11.71
N ARG A 277 -1.88 -17.94 -12.42
CA ARG A 277 -1.92 -17.91 -13.89
C ARG A 277 -1.08 -16.79 -14.49
N ASP A 278 -0.53 -15.91 -13.66
CA ASP A 278 0.26 -14.80 -14.14
C ASP A 278 1.63 -15.30 -14.65
N PRO A 279 2.02 -15.00 -15.91
CA PRO A 279 3.29 -15.45 -16.45
C PRO A 279 4.52 -14.97 -15.68
N ARG A 280 4.46 -13.82 -15.01
CA ARG A 280 5.56 -13.32 -14.17
C ARG A 280 5.72 -14.18 -12.93
N PHE A 281 4.60 -14.60 -12.35
CA PHE A 281 4.64 -15.51 -11.21
C PHE A 281 5.24 -16.85 -11.61
N LEU A 282 4.77 -17.46 -12.70
CA LEU A 282 5.31 -18.73 -13.20
C LEU A 282 6.83 -18.63 -13.44
N ARG A 283 7.30 -17.58 -14.13
CA ARG A 283 8.75 -17.34 -14.31
C ARG A 283 9.51 -17.19 -13.01
N LEU A 284 8.96 -16.45 -12.04
CA LEU A 284 9.55 -16.28 -10.71
C LEU A 284 9.68 -17.64 -10.01
N THR A 285 8.65 -18.48 -10.09
CA THR A 285 8.69 -19.83 -9.50
C THR A 285 9.70 -20.75 -10.18
N GLU A 286 9.84 -20.68 -11.51
CA GLU A 286 10.80 -21.47 -12.27
C GLU A 286 12.24 -21.04 -11.93
N LYS A 287 12.51 -19.73 -11.92
CA LYS A 287 13.82 -19.15 -11.64
C LYS A 287 14.32 -19.49 -10.24
N GLU A 288 13.43 -19.45 -9.26
CA GLU A 288 13.78 -19.71 -7.85
C GLU A 288 13.65 -21.20 -7.47
N GLU A 289 13.49 -22.12 -8.43
CA GLU A 289 13.26 -23.56 -8.16
C GLU A 289 12.12 -23.79 -7.14
N GLY A 290 11.07 -22.96 -7.20
CA GLY A 290 9.94 -22.97 -6.28
C GLY A 290 10.21 -22.33 -4.91
N LYS A 291 11.41 -21.77 -4.65
CA LYS A 291 11.81 -21.12 -3.39
C LYS A 291 11.48 -19.63 -3.32
N VAL A 292 10.30 -19.26 -3.81
CA VAL A 292 9.90 -17.85 -3.89
C VAL A 292 9.71 -17.26 -2.48
N ARG A 293 10.31 -16.10 -2.24
CA ARG A 293 10.01 -15.29 -1.05
C ARG A 293 8.78 -14.42 -1.32
N ILE A 294 7.82 -14.47 -0.41
CA ILE A 294 6.58 -13.70 -0.49
C ILE A 294 6.48 -12.82 0.76
N PHE A 295 6.42 -11.51 0.57
CA PHE A 295 6.23 -10.55 1.66
C PHE A 295 4.81 -10.00 1.62
N ILE A 296 4.12 -9.95 2.77
CA ILE A 296 2.74 -9.49 2.85
C ILE A 296 2.68 -8.20 3.66
N GLY A 297 2.51 -7.08 2.95
CA GLY A 297 2.37 -5.74 3.51
C GLY A 297 0.91 -5.38 3.83
N GLY A 298 0.61 -4.09 3.80
CA GLY A 298 -0.73 -3.57 4.06
C GLY A 298 -1.13 -3.56 5.54
N GLY A 299 -2.37 -3.11 5.77
CA GLY A 299 -2.97 -3.03 7.11
C GLY A 299 -3.74 -4.28 7.52
N ASP A 300 -3.93 -4.44 8.82
CA ASP A 300 -4.83 -5.46 9.36
C ASP A 300 -6.31 -5.07 9.21
N PRO A 301 -7.22 -6.05 9.09
CA PRO A 301 -6.97 -7.50 9.23
C PRO A 301 -6.47 -8.19 7.94
N LEU A 302 -6.42 -7.50 6.80
CA LEU A 302 -6.13 -8.12 5.50
C LEU A 302 -4.72 -8.72 5.43
N ARG A 303 -3.72 -8.01 5.97
CA ARG A 303 -2.36 -8.54 6.05
C ARG A 303 -2.31 -9.91 6.74
N THR A 304 -2.94 -10.03 7.91
CA THR A 304 -3.01 -11.30 8.66
C THR A 304 -3.80 -12.37 7.91
N ILE A 305 -4.92 -12.00 7.28
CA ILE A 305 -5.76 -12.91 6.47
C ILE A 305 -4.95 -13.51 5.31
N PHE A 306 -4.28 -12.67 4.53
CA PHE A 306 -3.43 -13.12 3.42
C PHE A 306 -2.29 -14.00 3.95
N GLY A 307 -1.68 -13.62 5.09
CA GLY A 307 -0.65 -14.42 5.76
C GLY A 307 -1.07 -15.85 6.03
N LYS A 308 -2.21 -16.04 6.72
CA LYS A 308 -2.75 -17.36 7.06
C LYS A 308 -3.06 -18.20 5.82
N ILE A 309 -3.70 -17.59 4.82
CA ILE A 309 -4.07 -18.30 3.59
C ILE A 309 -2.82 -18.70 2.79
N LEU A 310 -1.87 -17.78 2.58
CA LEU A 310 -0.66 -18.05 1.81
C LEU A 310 0.26 -19.06 2.52
N GLU A 311 0.30 -19.08 3.84
CA GLU A 311 1.02 -20.11 4.58
C GLU A 311 0.41 -21.51 4.34
N SER A 312 -0.92 -21.62 4.34
CA SER A 312 -1.61 -22.88 4.01
C SER A 312 -1.44 -23.26 2.53
N TRP A 313 -1.59 -22.30 1.64
CA TRP A 313 -1.49 -22.49 0.19
C TRP A 313 -0.08 -22.88 -0.26
N SER A 314 0.96 -22.21 0.25
CA SER A 314 2.36 -22.52 -0.10
C SER A 314 2.74 -23.95 0.27
N LYS A 315 2.28 -24.48 1.41
CA LYS A 315 2.52 -25.89 1.81
C LYS A 315 1.97 -26.90 0.80
N SER A 316 0.91 -26.56 0.06
CA SER A 316 0.23 -27.47 -0.87
C SER A 316 0.59 -27.25 -2.35
N HIS A 317 0.98 -26.04 -2.74
CA HIS A 317 1.23 -25.68 -4.14
C HIS A 317 2.68 -25.32 -4.45
N MET A 318 3.48 -24.97 -3.42
CA MET A 318 4.83 -24.46 -3.56
C MET A 318 5.65 -24.82 -2.31
N ALA A 319 5.93 -26.10 -2.11
CA ALA A 319 6.54 -26.65 -0.89
C ALA A 319 7.90 -26.05 -0.49
N CYS A 320 8.40 -25.06 -1.23
CA CYS A 320 9.66 -24.37 -1.01
C CYS A 320 9.53 -22.83 -0.83
N SER A 321 8.34 -22.23 -0.93
CA SER A 321 8.14 -20.77 -0.76
C SER A 321 8.19 -20.33 0.70
N LYS A 322 8.85 -19.20 0.98
CA LYS A 322 8.89 -18.59 2.32
C LYS A 322 7.92 -17.40 2.38
N VAL A 323 6.82 -17.56 3.11
CA VAL A 323 5.84 -16.48 3.36
C VAL A 323 6.26 -15.69 4.59
N LEU A 324 6.35 -14.37 4.44
CA LEU A 324 6.80 -13.42 5.45
C LEU A 324 5.73 -12.33 5.62
N VAL A 325 5.03 -12.35 6.75
CA VAL A 325 4.11 -11.26 7.09
C VAL A 325 4.94 -10.06 7.58
N VAL A 326 4.79 -8.92 6.93
CA VAL A 326 5.52 -7.69 7.29
C VAL A 326 5.11 -7.25 8.70
N PRO A 327 6.06 -6.98 9.62
CA PRO A 327 5.74 -6.54 10.97
C PRO A 327 4.85 -5.30 11.00
N PRO A 328 3.94 -5.16 12.00
CA PRO A 328 3.04 -4.01 12.13
C PRO A 328 3.74 -2.65 12.04
N ASP A 329 4.85 -2.47 12.75
CA ASP A 329 5.63 -1.25 12.79
C ASP A 329 6.29 -0.91 11.45
N VAL A 330 6.71 -1.93 10.69
CA VAL A 330 7.27 -1.77 9.35
C VAL A 330 6.18 -1.35 8.37
N ALA A 331 5.05 -2.06 8.35
CA ALA A 331 3.95 -1.76 7.43
C ALA A 331 3.36 -0.36 7.67
N GLU A 332 3.29 0.09 8.93
CA GLU A 332 2.75 1.40 9.26
C GLU A 332 3.55 2.56 8.65
N LYS A 333 4.87 2.40 8.54
CA LYS A 333 5.80 3.42 8.03
C LYS A 333 6.31 3.17 6.61
N ALA A 334 6.06 2.00 6.02
CA ALA A 334 6.62 1.61 4.72
C ALA A 334 6.32 2.64 3.62
N SER A 335 5.07 3.05 3.42
CA SER A 335 4.72 4.02 2.38
C SER A 335 5.45 5.36 2.55
N ALA A 336 5.54 5.87 3.79
CA ALA A 336 6.27 7.10 4.09
C ALA A 336 7.77 6.96 3.84
N VAL A 337 8.39 5.87 4.31
CA VAL A 337 9.83 5.62 4.15
C VAL A 337 10.20 5.44 2.68
N GLY A 338 9.38 4.75 1.89
CA GLY A 338 9.63 4.61 0.46
C GLY A 338 9.52 5.94 -0.29
N ALA A 339 8.49 6.74 -0.01
CA ALA A 339 8.33 8.08 -0.62
C ALA A 339 9.52 9.00 -0.28
N ILE A 340 9.97 8.99 0.98
CA ILE A 340 11.16 9.74 1.42
C ILE A 340 12.43 9.20 0.74
N SER A 341 12.57 7.88 0.61
CA SER A 341 13.73 7.27 -0.06
C SER A 341 13.83 7.70 -1.54
N VAL A 342 12.69 7.78 -2.24
CA VAL A 342 12.63 8.35 -3.59
C VAL A 342 13.11 9.80 -3.59
N ALA A 343 12.61 10.62 -2.67
CA ALA A 343 13.00 12.03 -2.56
C ALA A 343 14.50 12.20 -2.28
N LEU A 344 15.07 11.43 -1.36
CA LEU A 344 16.49 11.49 -1.03
C LEU A 344 17.39 11.09 -2.22
N SER A 345 16.91 10.20 -3.10
CA SER A 345 17.65 9.83 -4.31
C SER A 345 17.80 10.96 -5.34
N LEU A 346 17.06 12.07 -5.17
CA LEU A 346 17.23 13.30 -5.97
C LEU A 346 18.45 14.14 -5.52
N GLY A 347 19.17 13.73 -4.47
CA GLY A 347 20.30 14.49 -3.93
C GLY A 347 19.87 15.79 -3.25
N ILE A 348 18.76 15.74 -2.50
CA ILE A 348 18.32 16.88 -1.68
C ILE A 348 19.11 16.89 -0.37
N ASP A 349 19.76 18.02 -0.07
CA ASP A 349 20.62 18.24 1.11
C ASP A 349 20.03 19.26 2.10
#